data_AF-A0A0C3JP59-F1
#
_entry.id   AF-A0A0C3JP59-F1
#
_cell.length_a   1.000
_cell.length_b   1.000
_cell.length_c   1.000
_cell.angle_alpha   90.00
_cell.angle_beta   90.00
_cell.angle_gamma   90.00
#
_symmetry.space_group_name_H-M   'P 1'
#
loop_
_entity.id
_entity.type
_entity.pdbx_description
1 polymer ?
#
loop_
_entity_poly.entity_id
_entity_poly.type
_entity_poly.pdbx_seq_one_letter_code
_entity_poly.pdbx_strand_id
1 'polypeptide(L)'
;MFYYVSFLRPPPAQASLAQTEQILITPQISNDLRTEYLEDVVDIHYSWAFVPDLRSQTTSVITRPAKLTSWRTAHAYKEISVPRPQNLHDGQSWRLILSVGMTRKDQVVLLCNDNIGHAPFSVMSMPILFTSRPRKAAKQEEIVRSYLLRAPAQDASPPEVFNICEQTSFDLDKKVWDSGIGLSSWLVRLYFGGQVDTSPALSRVWQVLFSRDRRDIIELGKSSVIAWNSKITSHSVQGRGQV
;
A
#
# COMPACT_ATOMS: atom_id res chain seq x y z
N MET A 1 -1.55 15.69 8.69
CA MET A 1 -1.75 14.34 9.25
C MET A 1 -2.49 13.53 8.21
N PHE A 2 -2.05 12.30 7.96
CA PHE A 2 -2.70 11.38 7.05
C PHE A 2 -3.63 10.44 7.81
N TYR A 3 -4.62 9.94 7.09
CA TYR A 3 -5.51 8.89 7.60
C TYR A 3 -5.25 7.60 6.85
N TYR A 4 -5.51 6.48 7.52
CA TYR A 4 -5.21 5.16 7.04
C TYR A 4 -6.43 4.28 7.20
N VAL A 5 -6.84 3.60 6.13
CA VAL A 5 -7.68 2.41 6.28
C VAL A 5 -6.82 1.32 6.90
N SER A 6 -7.33 0.62 7.90
CA SER A 6 -6.65 -0.48 8.57
C SER A 6 -7.66 -1.56 8.99
N PHE A 7 -7.15 -2.73 9.35
CA PHE A 7 -7.96 -3.80 9.93
C PHE A 7 -7.77 -3.82 11.44
N LEU A 8 -8.80 -3.47 12.21
CA LEU A 8 -8.83 -3.74 13.64
C LEU A 8 -9.00 -5.24 13.89
N ARG A 9 -9.84 -5.88 13.08
CA ARG A 9 -9.90 -7.33 12.90
C ARG A 9 -9.59 -7.67 11.44
N PRO A 10 -8.40 -8.22 11.15
CA PRO A 10 -8.06 -8.63 9.79
C PRO A 10 -8.85 -9.87 9.40
N PRO A 11 -8.96 -10.15 8.09
CA PRO A 11 -9.57 -11.38 7.64
C PRO A 11 -8.78 -12.61 8.14
N PRO A 12 -9.40 -13.80 8.16
CA PRO A 12 -8.71 -15.01 8.58
C PRO A 12 -7.63 -15.39 7.56
N ALA A 13 -6.58 -16.10 8.00
CA ALA A 13 -5.55 -16.60 7.09
C ALA A 13 -6.05 -17.76 6.20
N GLN A 14 -7.14 -18.42 6.60
CA GLN A 14 -7.82 -19.44 5.81
C GLN A 14 -9.33 -19.23 5.86
N ALA A 15 -10.01 -19.49 4.75
CA ALA A 15 -11.47 -19.43 4.67
C ALA A 15 -12.00 -20.68 3.96
N SER A 16 -13.16 -21.18 4.41
CA SER A 16 -13.82 -22.29 3.72
C SER A 16 -14.23 -21.90 2.31
N LEU A 17 -14.31 -22.85 1.38
CA LEU A 17 -14.97 -22.64 0.07
C LEU A 17 -16.49 -22.58 0.17
N ALA A 18 -17.09 -23.06 1.27
CA ALA A 18 -18.53 -23.10 1.45
C ALA A 18 -19.15 -21.69 1.46
N GLN A 19 -20.13 -21.43 0.57
CA GLN A 19 -20.75 -20.10 0.40
C GLN A 19 -21.44 -19.57 1.66
N THR A 20 -21.81 -20.44 2.59
CA THR A 20 -22.49 -20.09 3.84
C THR A 20 -21.56 -19.40 4.85
N GLU A 21 -20.24 -19.62 4.76
CA GLU A 21 -19.28 -19.05 5.68
C GLU A 21 -18.90 -17.63 5.26
N GLN A 22 -18.99 -16.68 6.18
CA GLN A 22 -18.72 -15.27 5.89
C GLN A 22 -17.27 -14.90 6.22
N ILE A 23 -16.68 -14.02 5.41
CA ILE A 23 -15.40 -13.40 5.75
C ILE A 23 -15.72 -12.14 6.56
N LEU A 24 -15.44 -12.19 7.86
CA LEU A 24 -15.70 -11.07 8.76
C LEU A 24 -14.44 -10.24 8.96
N ILE A 25 -14.59 -8.92 8.93
CA ILE A 25 -13.53 -7.96 9.23
C ILE A 25 -14.08 -6.81 10.06
N THR A 26 -13.18 -6.04 10.67
CA THR A 26 -13.51 -4.74 11.27
C THR A 26 -12.58 -3.68 10.66
N PRO A 27 -13.03 -2.92 9.66
CA PRO A 27 -12.23 -1.83 9.12
C PRO A 27 -12.18 -0.67 10.11
N GLN A 28 -11.09 0.09 10.09
CA GLN A 28 -10.91 1.31 10.89
C GLN A 28 -10.24 2.37 10.04
N ILE A 29 -10.67 3.64 10.16
CA ILE A 29 -9.98 4.79 9.58
C ILE A 29 -9.50 5.73 10.69
N SER A 30 -8.18 5.81 10.86
CA SER A 30 -7.53 6.63 11.88
C SER A 30 -6.16 7.11 11.40
N ASN A 31 -5.54 8.03 12.14
CA ASN A 31 -4.16 8.45 11.89
C ASN A 31 -3.14 7.32 12.17
N ASP A 32 -1.86 7.55 11.87
CA ASP A 32 -0.77 6.58 12.05
C ASP A 32 -0.64 6.07 13.51
N LEU A 33 -0.85 6.98 14.47
CA LEU A 33 -0.88 6.67 15.90
C LEU A 33 -2.14 5.93 16.37
N ARG A 34 -3.21 5.88 15.55
CA ARG A 34 -4.54 5.38 15.89
C ARG A 34 -5.18 6.09 17.09
N THR A 35 -4.85 7.36 17.30
CA THR A 35 -5.40 8.20 18.37
C THR A 35 -6.59 9.02 17.91
N GLU A 36 -6.64 9.35 16.61
CA GLU A 36 -7.67 10.20 16.02
C GLU A 36 -8.37 9.45 14.89
N TYR A 37 -9.70 9.44 14.92
CA TYR A 37 -10.54 8.87 13.88
C TYR A 37 -10.85 9.90 12.81
N LEU A 38 -11.00 9.44 11.57
CA LEU A 38 -11.58 10.30 10.53
C LEU A 38 -13.03 10.62 10.89
N GLU A 39 -13.34 11.90 11.05
CA GLU A 39 -14.69 12.39 11.41
C GLU A 39 -15.66 12.35 10.23
N ASP A 40 -15.14 12.52 9.01
CA ASP A 40 -15.93 12.53 7.79
C ASP A 40 -16.59 11.18 7.47
N VAL A 41 -17.73 11.25 6.77
CA VAL A 41 -18.39 10.08 6.21
C VAL A 41 -17.76 9.75 4.87
N VAL A 42 -17.12 8.60 4.78
CA VAL A 42 -16.47 8.13 3.52
C VAL A 42 -16.88 6.72 3.18
N ASP A 43 -16.99 6.42 1.89
CA ASP A 43 -17.31 5.06 1.44
C ASP A 43 -16.05 4.20 1.40
N ILE A 44 -16.09 3.03 2.04
CA ILE A 44 -15.06 2.01 1.94
C ILE A 44 -15.46 1.07 0.82
N HIS A 45 -14.55 0.89 -0.13
CA HIS A 45 -14.62 -0.06 -1.23
C HIS A 45 -13.70 -1.24 -0.96
N TYR A 46 -14.02 -2.40 -1.52
CA TYR A 46 -13.18 -3.59 -1.47
C TYR A 46 -12.79 -4.08 -2.87
N SER A 47 -11.67 -4.79 -2.95
CA SER A 47 -11.26 -5.58 -4.11
C SER A 47 -10.50 -6.81 -3.67
N TRP A 48 -10.47 -7.80 -4.57
CA TRP A 48 -9.73 -9.04 -4.39
C TRP A 48 -8.54 -9.06 -5.35
N ALA A 49 -7.34 -9.28 -4.80
CA ALA A 49 -6.12 -9.49 -5.57
C ALA A 49 -5.72 -10.96 -5.51
N PHE A 50 -5.72 -11.62 -6.66
CA PHE A 50 -5.28 -13.00 -6.78
C PHE A 50 -3.78 -13.08 -6.51
N VAL A 51 -3.36 -14.05 -5.68
CA VAL A 51 -1.95 -14.33 -5.42
C VAL A 51 -1.56 -15.52 -6.30
N PRO A 52 -0.88 -15.28 -7.44
CA PRO A 52 -0.45 -16.37 -8.30
C PRO A 52 0.52 -17.28 -7.55
N ASP A 53 0.34 -18.59 -7.71
CA ASP A 53 1.34 -19.57 -7.30
C ASP A 53 2.57 -19.39 -8.20
N LEU A 54 3.77 -19.39 -7.62
CA LEU A 54 5.04 -19.31 -8.35
C LEU A 54 5.17 -20.40 -9.43
N ARG A 55 4.46 -21.52 -9.26
CA ARG A 55 4.43 -22.63 -10.22
C ARG A 55 3.44 -22.42 -11.37
N SER A 56 2.49 -21.51 -11.19
CA SER A 56 1.41 -21.22 -12.13
C SER A 56 1.74 -19.94 -12.90
N GLN A 57 1.78 -19.99 -14.23
CA GLN A 57 1.97 -18.79 -15.07
C GLN A 57 0.74 -17.86 -15.11
N THR A 58 -0.08 -17.89 -14.06
CA THR A 58 -1.27 -17.06 -13.97
C THR A 58 -0.87 -15.62 -13.67
N THR A 59 -1.43 -14.70 -14.46
CA THR A 59 -1.24 -13.27 -14.25
C THR A 59 -1.95 -12.83 -12.97
N SER A 60 -1.35 -11.91 -12.21
CA SER A 60 -2.04 -11.27 -11.08
C SER A 60 -3.31 -10.56 -11.58
N VAL A 61 -4.43 -10.85 -10.94
CA VAL A 61 -5.73 -10.25 -11.26
C VAL A 61 -6.25 -9.53 -10.03
N ILE A 62 -6.59 -8.26 -10.19
CA ILE A 62 -7.28 -7.46 -9.17
C ILE A 62 -8.70 -7.21 -9.65
N THR A 63 -9.72 -7.50 -8.84
CA THR A 63 -11.12 -7.22 -9.21
C THR A 63 -11.37 -5.71 -9.34
N ARG A 64 -12.54 -5.33 -9.88
CA ARG A 64 -12.96 -3.92 -9.81
C ARG A 64 -13.37 -3.58 -8.37
N PRO A 65 -13.10 -2.35 -7.89
CA PRO A 65 -13.62 -1.88 -6.61
C PRO A 65 -15.13 -1.94 -6.55
N ALA A 66 -15.66 -2.46 -5.45
CA ALA A 66 -17.10 -2.46 -5.14
C ALA A 66 -17.32 -1.86 -3.74
N LYS A 67 -18.40 -1.10 -3.57
CA LYS A 67 -18.73 -0.49 -2.27
C LYS A 67 -18.99 -1.58 -1.23
N LEU A 68 -18.30 -1.50 -0.10
CA LEU A 68 -18.46 -2.40 1.04
C LEU A 68 -19.38 -1.78 2.10
N THR A 69 -19.07 -0.57 2.53
CA THR A 69 -19.80 0.13 3.59
C THR A 69 -19.52 1.63 3.57
N SER A 70 -20.23 2.41 4.37
CA SER A 70 -19.93 3.82 4.64
C SER A 70 -19.37 3.96 6.05
N TRP A 71 -18.13 4.43 6.14
CA TRP A 71 -17.43 4.73 7.39
C TRP A 71 -18.09 5.89 8.12
N ARG A 72 -18.21 5.74 9.44
CA ARG A 72 -18.59 6.76 10.42
C ARG A 72 -17.91 6.41 11.73
N THR A 73 -17.50 7.38 12.55
CA THR A 73 -16.85 7.12 13.85
C THR A 73 -17.68 6.20 14.75
N ALA A 74 -19.02 6.33 14.73
CA ALA A 74 -19.94 5.46 15.48
C ALA A 74 -19.85 3.97 15.07
N HIS A 75 -19.31 3.66 13.89
CA HIS A 75 -19.14 2.30 13.37
C HIS A 75 -17.70 1.79 13.49
N ALA A 76 -16.81 2.48 14.20
CA ALA A 76 -15.38 2.18 14.23
C ALA A 76 -15.01 0.76 14.71
N TYR A 77 -15.94 0.10 15.41
CA TYR A 77 -15.79 -1.24 15.95
C TYR A 77 -16.79 -2.24 15.36
N LYS A 78 -17.56 -1.83 14.33
CA LYS A 78 -18.59 -2.68 13.74
C LYS A 78 -17.94 -3.74 12.84
N GLU A 79 -18.19 -4.99 13.16
CA GLU A 79 -17.82 -6.11 12.30
C GLU A 79 -18.74 -6.18 11.07
N ILE A 80 -18.15 -6.43 9.90
CA ILE A 80 -18.86 -6.47 8.63
C ILE A 80 -18.42 -7.69 7.82
N SER A 81 -19.36 -8.22 7.04
CA SER A 81 -19.12 -9.34 6.11
C SER A 81 -18.65 -8.82 4.76
N VAL A 82 -17.60 -9.44 4.22
CA VAL A 82 -17.04 -9.13 2.91
C VAL A 82 -17.44 -10.21 1.90
N PRO A 83 -18.02 -9.85 0.75
CA PRO A 83 -18.28 -10.80 -0.31
C PRO A 83 -16.99 -11.44 -0.82
N ARG A 84 -17.05 -12.73 -1.11
CA ARG A 84 -15.90 -13.53 -1.57
C ARG A 84 -15.56 -13.23 -3.04
N PRO A 85 -14.34 -13.56 -3.50
CA PRO A 85 -14.04 -13.61 -4.93
C PRO A 85 -14.99 -14.55 -5.67
N GLN A 86 -15.31 -14.24 -6.92
CA GLN A 86 -16.04 -15.15 -7.79
C GLN A 86 -15.12 -16.26 -8.30
N ASN A 87 -15.69 -17.43 -8.62
CA ASN A 87 -14.97 -18.58 -9.18
C ASN A 87 -13.78 -19.06 -8.31
N LEU A 88 -14.00 -19.13 -6.99
CA LEU A 88 -13.01 -19.68 -6.06
C LEU A 88 -12.77 -21.17 -6.31
N HIS A 89 -11.50 -21.56 -6.32
CA HIS A 89 -11.06 -22.94 -6.35
C HIS A 89 -10.27 -23.30 -5.08
N ASP A 90 -10.27 -24.59 -4.74
CA ASP A 90 -9.49 -25.12 -3.61
C ASP A 90 -8.01 -24.84 -3.78
N GLY A 91 -7.37 -24.36 -2.72
CA GLY A 91 -5.95 -24.02 -2.70
C GLY A 91 -5.62 -22.62 -3.22
N GLN A 92 -6.59 -21.86 -3.72
CA GLN A 92 -6.32 -20.50 -4.18
C GLN A 92 -6.07 -19.54 -3.03
N SER A 93 -5.12 -18.62 -3.23
CA SER A 93 -4.84 -17.55 -2.28
C SER A 93 -5.24 -16.19 -2.86
N TRP A 94 -5.93 -15.39 -2.06
CA TRP A 94 -6.33 -14.04 -2.44
C TRP A 94 -6.03 -13.05 -1.31
N ARG A 95 -5.78 -11.79 -1.66
CA ARG A 95 -5.67 -10.69 -0.71
C ARG A 95 -6.88 -9.78 -0.81
N LEU A 96 -7.38 -9.35 0.34
CA LEU A 96 -8.43 -8.35 0.43
C LEU A 96 -7.80 -6.97 0.45
N ILE A 97 -8.24 -6.10 -0.45
CA ILE A 97 -7.84 -4.68 -0.50
C ILE A 97 -9.02 -3.84 -0.06
N LEU A 98 -8.80 -2.88 0.85
CA LEU A 98 -9.76 -1.84 1.20
C LEU A 98 -9.22 -0.46 0.78
N SER A 99 -10.08 0.34 0.15
CA SER A 99 -9.76 1.71 -0.30
C SER A 99 -10.96 2.63 -0.17
N VAL A 100 -10.73 3.94 -0.05
CA VAL A 100 -11.83 4.92 -0.08
C VAL A 100 -12.23 5.28 -1.52
N GLY A 101 -11.32 5.15 -2.48
CA GLY A 101 -11.61 5.42 -3.89
C GLY A 101 -12.21 4.25 -4.68
N MET A 102 -12.78 4.58 -5.84
CA MET A 102 -13.53 3.67 -6.71
C MET A 102 -12.69 3.07 -7.84
N THR A 103 -11.42 3.47 -7.96
CA THR A 103 -10.53 3.03 -9.03
C THR A 103 -9.39 2.18 -8.48
N ARG A 104 -8.77 1.34 -9.34
CA ARG A 104 -7.58 0.59 -8.95
C ARG A 104 -6.38 1.48 -8.59
N LYS A 105 -6.36 2.74 -9.05
CA LYS A 105 -5.30 3.69 -8.70
C LYS A 105 -5.40 4.11 -7.23
N ASP A 106 -6.60 4.08 -6.65
CA ASP A 106 -6.85 4.45 -5.26
C ASP A 106 -6.41 3.35 -4.26
N GLN A 107 -6.00 2.19 -4.79
CA GLN A 107 -5.48 1.05 -4.02
C GLN A 107 -3.97 1.12 -3.81
N VAL A 108 -3.31 2.16 -4.33
CA VAL A 108 -1.87 2.37 -4.23
C VAL A 108 -1.62 3.82 -3.86
N VAL A 109 -0.73 4.07 -2.91
CA VAL A 109 -0.36 5.43 -2.49
C VAL A 109 0.60 6.02 -3.52
N LEU A 110 0.12 7.02 -4.28
CA LEU A 110 0.94 7.72 -5.25
C LEU A 110 1.83 8.75 -4.55
N LEU A 111 3.14 8.47 -4.46
CA LEU A 111 4.10 9.36 -3.79
C LEU A 111 4.33 10.67 -4.55
N CYS A 112 4.09 10.69 -5.86
CA CYS A 112 4.20 11.89 -6.69
C CYS A 112 2.94 12.77 -6.71
N ASN A 113 1.90 12.44 -5.94
CA ASN A 113 0.65 13.21 -5.95
C ASN A 113 0.79 14.49 -5.13
N ASP A 114 0.42 15.64 -5.70
CA ASP A 114 0.43 16.93 -5.00
C ASP A 114 -0.56 16.95 -3.82
N ASN A 115 -1.62 16.15 -3.90
CA ASN A 115 -2.65 16.01 -2.85
C ASN A 115 -2.48 14.72 -2.05
N ILE A 116 -1.24 14.28 -1.81
CA ILE A 116 -0.98 13.11 -0.98
C ILE A 116 -1.60 13.30 0.41
N GLY A 117 -2.30 12.28 0.89
CA GLY A 117 -2.98 12.32 2.17
C GLY A 117 -4.35 12.99 2.20
N HIS A 118 -4.84 13.52 1.07
CA HIS A 118 -6.20 14.06 0.97
C HIS A 118 -7.28 12.99 1.20
N ALA A 119 -6.99 11.73 0.85
CA ALA A 119 -7.87 10.60 1.12
C ALA A 119 -7.15 9.55 1.98
N PRO A 120 -7.88 8.77 2.80
CA PRO A 120 -7.27 7.73 3.61
C PRO A 120 -6.53 6.69 2.76
N PHE A 121 -5.31 6.33 3.18
CA PHE A 121 -4.51 5.34 2.47
C PHE A 121 -5.10 3.94 2.58
N SER A 122 -5.11 3.23 1.45
CA SER A 122 -5.62 1.87 1.33
C SER A 122 -4.78 0.86 2.10
N VAL A 123 -5.37 -0.31 2.35
CA VAL A 123 -4.72 -1.44 3.03
C VAL A 123 -5.02 -2.74 2.30
N MET A 124 -4.03 -3.62 2.27
CA MET A 124 -4.14 -4.97 1.74
C MET A 124 -3.90 -5.98 2.86
N SER A 125 -4.71 -7.04 2.93
CA SER A 125 -4.49 -8.13 3.89
C SER A 125 -3.31 -9.01 3.47
N MET A 126 -2.84 -9.84 4.40
CA MET A 126 -2.04 -11.01 4.01
C MET A 126 -2.89 -11.99 3.19
N PRO A 127 -2.26 -12.90 2.42
CA PRO A 127 -2.98 -13.91 1.66
C PRO A 127 -3.94 -14.72 2.52
N ILE A 128 -5.17 -14.87 2.03
CA ILE A 128 -6.21 -15.74 2.55
C ILE A 128 -6.24 -16.98 1.66
N LEU A 129 -5.93 -18.14 2.24
CA LEU A 129 -6.05 -19.41 1.54
C LEU A 129 -7.51 -19.88 1.59
N PHE A 130 -8.12 -20.03 0.42
CA PHE A 130 -9.46 -20.61 0.29
C PHE A 130 -9.34 -22.13 0.14
N THR A 131 -9.98 -22.86 1.06
CA THR A 131 -9.88 -24.33 1.05
C THR A 131 -11.17 -25.02 1.50
N SER A 132 -11.41 -26.23 1.00
CA SER A 132 -12.52 -27.10 1.42
C SER A 132 -12.40 -27.57 2.88
N ARG A 133 -11.19 -27.53 3.46
CA ARG A 133 -10.90 -28.01 4.82
C ARG A 133 -10.10 -26.96 5.59
N PRO A 134 -10.71 -25.83 5.98
CA PRO A 134 -10.01 -24.79 6.73
C PRO A 134 -9.54 -25.38 8.06
N ARG A 135 -8.28 -25.17 8.39
CA ARG A 135 -7.77 -25.44 9.73
C ARG A 135 -8.02 -24.21 10.59
N LYS A 136 -8.01 -24.39 11.91
CA LYS A 136 -7.93 -23.26 12.85
C LYS A 136 -6.63 -22.51 12.55
N ALA A 137 -6.72 -21.47 11.74
CA ALA A 137 -5.58 -20.71 11.29
C ALA A 137 -5.19 -19.68 12.35
N ALA A 138 -3.89 -19.36 12.42
CA ALA A 138 -3.43 -18.25 13.22
C ALA A 138 -4.11 -16.96 12.74
N LYS A 139 -4.28 -16.02 13.67
CA LYS A 139 -4.73 -14.67 13.35
C LYS A 139 -3.71 -14.05 12.37
N GLN A 140 -4.18 -13.35 11.34
CA GLN A 140 -3.28 -12.54 10.54
C GLN A 140 -2.76 -11.39 11.40
N GLU A 141 -1.44 -11.25 11.48
CA GLU A 141 -0.80 -10.20 12.28
C GLU A 141 -0.15 -9.13 11.42
N GLU A 142 -0.22 -9.25 10.10
CA GLU A 142 0.42 -8.37 9.14
C GLU A 142 -0.58 -7.81 8.13
N ILE A 143 -0.26 -6.65 7.59
CA ILE A 143 -0.94 -6.01 6.46
C ILE A 143 0.11 -5.51 5.47
N VAL A 144 -0.33 -5.19 4.26
CA VAL A 144 0.50 -4.59 3.23
C VAL A 144 -0.07 -3.25 2.80
N ARG A 145 0.81 -2.27 2.61
CA ARG A 145 0.50 -1.04 1.85
C ARG A 145 1.37 -0.96 0.61
N SER A 146 0.73 -0.67 -0.50
CA SER A 146 1.39 -0.51 -1.79
C SER A 146 1.63 0.96 -2.07
N TYR A 147 2.83 1.29 -2.51
CA TYR A 147 3.24 2.63 -2.88
C TYR A 147 3.69 2.63 -4.33
N LEU A 148 3.34 3.69 -5.06
CA LEU A 148 3.70 3.86 -6.46
C LEU A 148 4.71 4.99 -6.60
N LEU A 149 5.88 4.63 -7.13
CA LEU A 149 6.85 5.55 -7.69
C LEU A 149 6.61 5.65 -9.19
N ARG A 150 6.32 6.86 -9.67
CA ARG A 150 6.10 7.12 -11.09
C ARG A 150 6.92 8.31 -11.54
N ALA A 151 7.70 8.12 -12.60
CA ALA A 151 8.32 9.22 -13.31
C ALA A 151 7.26 10.03 -14.08
N PRO A 152 7.46 11.35 -14.26
CA PRO A 152 6.62 12.19 -15.10
C PRO A 152 6.44 11.57 -16.47
N ALA A 153 5.33 11.91 -17.13
CA ALA A 153 4.91 11.33 -18.43
C ALA A 153 5.96 11.42 -19.56
N GLN A 154 7.03 12.20 -19.38
CA GLN A 154 8.14 12.32 -20.33
C GLN A 154 9.16 11.18 -20.23
N ASP A 155 9.19 10.45 -19.12
CA ASP A 155 10.09 9.30 -18.92
C ASP A 155 9.33 8.00 -19.16
N ALA A 156 9.76 7.22 -20.16
CA ALA A 156 9.06 6.02 -20.61
C ALA A 156 9.20 4.82 -19.65
N SER A 157 9.82 5.03 -18.48
CA SER A 157 9.97 3.99 -17.47
C SER A 157 8.61 3.50 -16.95
N PRO A 158 8.43 2.18 -16.78
CA PRO A 158 7.21 1.65 -16.20
C PRO A 158 7.06 2.12 -14.75
N PRO A 159 5.82 2.37 -14.28
CA PRO A 159 5.55 2.67 -12.88
C PRO A 159 6.08 1.55 -11.97
N GLU A 160 6.86 1.90 -10.94
CA GLU A 160 7.37 0.95 -9.96
C GLU A 160 6.48 0.94 -8.72
N VAL A 161 5.88 -0.22 -8.43
CA VAL A 161 5.09 -0.44 -7.22
C VAL A 161 5.91 -1.25 -6.24
N PHE A 162 6.05 -0.76 -5.02
CA PHE A 162 6.64 -1.50 -3.92
C PHE A 162 5.64 -1.65 -2.78
N ASN A 163 5.87 -2.67 -1.96
CA ASN A 163 4.99 -3.06 -0.87
C ASN A 163 5.73 -2.95 0.45
N ILE A 164 5.06 -2.41 1.46
CA ILE A 164 5.55 -2.43 2.84
C ILE A 164 4.61 -3.30 3.66
N CYS A 165 5.22 -4.23 4.40
CA CYS A 165 4.53 -5.05 5.37
C CYS A 165 4.55 -4.32 6.71
N GLU A 166 3.38 -4.16 7.35
CA GLU A 166 3.26 -3.60 8.69
C GLU A 166 2.63 -4.64 9.61
N GLN A 167 3.07 -4.66 10.88
CA GLN A 167 2.38 -5.46 11.88
C GLN A 167 1.12 -4.74 12.36
N THR A 168 0.07 -5.51 12.59
CA THR A 168 -1.23 -5.02 13.10
C THR A 168 -1.17 -4.70 14.59
N SER A 169 -0.15 -5.20 15.31
CA SER A 169 0.14 -4.90 16.71
C SER A 169 0.34 -3.39 16.94
N PHE A 170 0.28 -2.97 18.20
CA PHE A 170 0.44 -1.57 18.58
C PHE A 170 1.90 -1.09 18.61
N ASP A 171 2.83 -1.93 18.16
CA ASP A 171 4.25 -1.63 18.16
C ASP A 171 4.55 -0.48 17.18
N LEU A 172 4.96 0.65 17.74
CA LEU A 172 5.15 1.90 17.02
C LEU A 172 6.31 1.84 16.01
N ASP A 173 7.29 0.99 16.26
CA ASP A 173 8.45 0.76 15.39
C ASP A 173 8.14 -0.08 14.15
N LYS A 174 6.94 -0.66 14.08
CA LYS A 174 6.52 -1.57 13.01
C LYS A 174 5.50 -0.95 12.04
N LYS A 175 5.24 0.35 12.18
CA LYS A 175 4.26 1.10 11.38
C LYS A 175 4.94 2.11 10.48
N VAL A 176 4.26 2.45 9.40
CA VAL A 176 4.65 3.60 8.58
C VAL A 176 4.18 4.88 9.25
N TRP A 177 5.08 5.86 9.33
CA TRP A 177 4.81 7.19 9.89
C TRP A 177 4.51 8.22 8.81
N ASP A 178 3.66 9.19 9.15
CA ASP A 178 3.32 10.33 8.28
C ASP A 178 4.57 11.05 7.76
N SER A 179 5.57 11.25 8.62
CA SER A 179 6.84 11.91 8.28
C SER A 179 7.63 11.14 7.23
N GLY A 180 7.64 9.80 7.28
CA GLY A 180 8.30 8.96 6.29
C GLY A 180 7.62 9.05 4.92
N ILE A 181 6.29 9.05 4.90
CA ILE A 181 5.51 9.24 3.66
C ILE A 181 5.73 10.64 3.09
N GLY A 182 5.66 11.67 3.95
CA GLY A 182 5.86 13.07 3.56
C GLY A 182 7.25 13.32 2.98
N LEU A 183 8.30 12.82 3.64
CA LEU A 183 9.69 12.89 3.13
C LEU A 183 9.84 12.16 1.80
N SER A 184 9.30 10.94 1.69
CA SER A 184 9.34 10.16 0.46
C SER A 184 8.66 10.88 -0.69
N SER A 185 7.45 11.42 -0.46
CA SER A 185 6.73 12.19 -1.46
C SER A 185 7.51 13.44 -1.88
N TRP A 186 8.08 14.16 -0.92
CA TRP A 186 8.93 15.31 -1.20
C TRP A 186 10.16 14.95 -2.03
N LEU A 187 10.86 13.86 -1.70
CA LEU A 187 12.03 13.38 -2.47
C LEU A 187 11.65 13.01 -3.90
N VAL A 188 10.50 12.35 -4.10
CA VAL A 188 10.01 12.00 -5.44
C VAL A 188 9.71 13.25 -6.26
N ARG A 189 9.05 14.25 -5.67
CA ARG A 189 8.77 15.54 -6.34
C ARG A 189 10.06 16.30 -6.63
N LEU A 190 11.00 16.29 -5.70
CA LEU A 190 12.31 16.92 -5.85
C LEU A 190 13.13 16.27 -6.98
N TYR A 191 13.11 14.95 -7.10
CA TYR A 191 13.81 14.22 -8.16
C TYR A 191 13.25 14.58 -9.55
N PHE A 192 11.92 14.60 -9.67
CA PHE A 192 11.23 14.76 -10.94
C PHE A 192 10.95 16.22 -11.34
N GLY A 193 11.61 17.19 -10.68
CA GLY A 193 11.56 18.60 -11.08
C GLY A 193 10.25 19.30 -10.73
N GLY A 194 9.57 18.88 -9.66
CA GLY A 194 8.50 19.69 -9.08
C GLY A 194 8.98 21.11 -8.77
N GLN A 195 8.07 22.09 -8.72
CA GLN A 195 8.40 23.44 -8.26
C GLN A 195 8.85 23.38 -6.79
N VAL A 196 10.16 23.29 -6.57
CA VAL A 196 10.76 23.40 -5.25
C VAL A 196 11.65 24.63 -5.24
N ASP A 197 11.61 25.40 -4.14
CA ASP A 197 12.40 26.61 -3.97
C ASP A 197 13.87 26.38 -4.33
N THR A 198 14.38 27.15 -5.28
CA THR A 198 15.74 27.03 -5.82
C THR A 198 16.78 27.64 -4.88
N SER A 199 16.75 27.26 -3.60
CA SER A 199 17.80 27.68 -2.67
C SER A 199 19.13 26.98 -3.02
N PRO A 200 20.29 27.63 -2.80
CA PRO A 200 21.59 27.00 -3.01
C PRO A 200 21.79 25.73 -2.16
N ALA A 201 21.19 25.71 -0.95
CA ALA A 201 21.23 24.55 -0.07
C ALA A 201 20.47 23.36 -0.66
N LEU A 202 19.26 23.58 -1.18
CA LEU A 202 18.48 22.53 -1.83
C LEU A 202 19.17 22.00 -3.09
N SER A 203 19.77 22.90 -3.88
CA SER A 203 20.54 22.50 -5.07
C SER A 203 21.67 21.54 -4.71
N ARG A 204 22.39 21.80 -3.60
CA ARG A 204 23.42 20.88 -3.08
C ARG A 204 22.82 19.55 -2.63
N VAL A 205 21.71 19.56 -1.89
CA VAL A 205 21.04 18.33 -1.45
C VAL A 205 20.60 17.49 -2.65
N TRP A 206 19.97 18.12 -3.64
CA TRP A 206 19.56 17.47 -4.89
C TRP A 206 20.76 16.83 -5.59
N GLN A 207 21.84 17.60 -5.77
CA GLN A 207 23.07 17.10 -6.40
C GLN A 207 23.64 15.90 -5.64
N VAL A 208 23.69 15.95 -4.31
CA VAL A 208 24.22 14.84 -3.50
C VAL A 208 23.33 13.60 -3.61
N LEU A 209 22.02 13.74 -3.42
CA LEU A 209 21.07 12.63 -3.38
C LEU A 209 20.84 11.97 -4.75
N PHE A 210 20.86 12.76 -5.83
CA PHE A 210 20.51 12.30 -7.17
C PHE A 210 21.71 12.25 -8.13
N SER A 211 22.93 12.48 -7.64
CA SER A 211 24.15 12.22 -8.43
C SER A 211 24.26 10.76 -8.83
N ARG A 212 24.96 10.50 -9.95
CA ARG A 212 25.31 9.14 -10.37
C ARG A 212 26.43 8.53 -9.52
N ASP A 213 27.10 9.34 -8.71
CA ASP A 213 28.17 8.90 -7.84
C ASP A 213 27.63 7.98 -6.74
N ARG A 214 28.39 6.95 -6.38
CA ARG A 214 28.06 6.13 -5.21
C ARG A 214 28.16 6.98 -3.95
N ARG A 215 27.16 6.86 -3.08
CA ARG A 215 27.09 7.54 -1.80
C ARG A 215 26.70 6.55 -0.71
N ASP A 216 27.28 6.75 0.46
CA ASP A 216 26.85 6.08 1.67
C ASP A 216 25.75 6.92 2.32
N ILE A 217 24.53 6.39 2.31
CA ILE A 217 23.37 7.04 2.90
C ILE A 217 23.08 6.36 4.23
N ILE A 218 23.15 7.14 5.31
CA ILE A 218 22.77 6.71 6.66
C ILE A 218 21.39 7.27 6.96
N GLU A 219 20.46 6.38 7.24
CA GLU A 219 19.13 6.71 7.75
C GLU A 219 19.11 6.52 9.27
N LEU A 220 18.73 7.58 10.00
CA LEU A 220 18.64 7.57 11.46
C LEU A 220 17.18 7.43 11.89
N GLY A 221 16.91 6.65 12.94
CA GLY A 221 15.55 6.48 13.48
C GLY A 221 14.64 5.56 12.66
N LYS A 222 15.22 4.59 11.96
CA LYS A 222 14.52 3.68 11.05
C LYS A 222 13.45 2.85 11.77
N SER A 223 12.18 3.23 11.62
CA SER A 223 11.02 2.38 11.87
C SER A 223 10.33 2.12 10.53
N SER A 224 10.18 0.85 10.14
CA SER A 224 9.52 0.36 8.90
C SER A 224 9.54 1.33 7.70
N VAL A 225 10.71 1.64 7.16
CA VAL A 225 10.84 2.79 6.25
C VAL A 225 10.54 2.44 4.78
N ILE A 226 9.74 3.33 4.16
CA ILE A 226 9.76 3.69 2.74
C ILE A 226 11.07 4.44 2.40
N ALA A 227 12.23 3.79 2.37
CA ALA A 227 13.44 4.45 1.85
C ALA A 227 14.10 3.57 0.80
N TRP A 228 13.86 4.01 -0.43
CA TRP A 228 14.69 3.89 -1.62
C TRP A 228 15.70 2.74 -1.59
N ASN A 229 15.24 1.59 -2.09
CA ASN A 229 16.11 0.45 -2.31
C ASN A 229 17.14 0.83 -3.39
N SER A 230 18.42 0.58 -3.13
CA SER A 230 19.58 0.92 -3.97
C SER A 230 19.60 0.26 -5.37
N LYS A 231 18.53 -0.43 -5.77
CA LYS A 231 18.37 -1.02 -7.11
C LYS A 231 17.94 0.00 -8.18
N ILE A 232 17.36 1.13 -7.82
CA ILE A 232 16.87 2.13 -8.81
C ILE A 232 18.02 2.81 -9.56
N THR A 233 19.23 2.87 -8.99
CA THR A 233 20.44 3.38 -9.69
C THR A 233 21.07 2.39 -10.67
N SER A 234 20.57 1.15 -10.75
CA SER A 234 21.16 0.09 -11.61
C SER A 234 20.47 -0.13 -12.95
N HIS A 235 19.39 0.60 -13.27
CA HIS A 235 18.85 0.59 -14.63
C HIS A 235 19.67 1.50 -15.53
N SER A 236 20.73 0.87 -16.05
CA SER A 236 21.52 1.25 -17.20
C SER A 236 20.68 1.87 -18.31
N VAL A 237 20.92 3.17 -18.57
CA VAL A 237 20.87 3.70 -19.93
C VAL A 237 22.03 3.08 -20.68
N GLN A 238 21.82 1.86 -21.18
CA GLN A 238 22.62 1.29 -22.25
C GLN A 238 21.90 1.66 -23.54
N GLY A 239 22.30 2.78 -24.16
CA GLY A 239 21.68 3.21 -25.41
C GLY A 239 22.22 4.54 -25.93
N ARG A 240 23.04 4.44 -26.98
CA ARG A 240 23.47 5.47 -27.94
C ARG A 240 24.73 6.27 -27.58
N GLY A 241 25.86 5.59 -27.67
CA GLY A 241 26.97 6.07 -28.51
C GLY A 241 27.06 5.19 -29.76
N GLN A 242 27.52 5.76 -30.87
CA GLN A 242 27.42 5.33 -32.29
C GLN A 242 26.20 5.94 -32.98
N VAL A 243 26.30 6.81 -33.99
CA VAL A 243 27.38 7.19 -34.93
C VAL A 243 27.47 8.71 -35.00
#